data_AF-A0A0G3H1M1-F1
#
_entry.id   AF-A0A0G3H1M1-F1
#
_cell.length_a   1.000
_cell.length_b   1.000
_cell.length_c   1.000
_cell.angle_alpha   90.00
_cell.angle_beta   90.00
_cell.angle_gamma   90.00
#
_symmetry.space_group_name_H-M   'P 1'
#
loop_
_entity.id
_entity.type
_entity.pdbx_description
1 polymer ?
#
loop_
_entity_poly.entity_id
_entity_poly.type
_entity_poly.pdbx_seq_one_letter_code
_entity_poly.pdbx_strand_id
1 'polypeptide(L)'
;MHAIPIESSPLRHTYPYGKNDLELPFGTAKEMQLEVAEIFANHPDCRRIVVAVEEGDVDAISECEQAGLRYVLDVQLRDGKDLSLMVAEPDWVTEMSEEIEGLKLT
;
A
#
# COMPACT_ATOMS: atom_id res chain seq x y z
N MET A 1 -4.89 -14.03 4.00
CA MET A 1 -4.99 -13.17 5.22
C MET A 1 -6.29 -12.38 5.10
N HIS A 2 -6.65 -11.41 5.95
CA HIS A 2 -7.88 -10.62 5.68
C HIS A 2 -7.51 -9.15 5.65
N ALA A 3 -7.71 -8.50 4.50
CA ALA A 3 -7.52 -7.07 4.38
C ALA A 3 -8.62 -6.30 5.11
N ILE A 4 -8.29 -5.14 5.65
CA ILE A 4 -9.23 -4.25 6.35
C ILE A 4 -9.23 -2.86 5.70
N PRO A 5 -10.34 -2.11 5.73
CA PRO A 5 -10.31 -0.72 5.30
C PRO A 5 -9.33 0.10 6.13
N ILE A 6 -8.56 0.99 5.48
CA ILE A 6 -7.64 1.89 6.20
C ILE A 6 -8.39 2.76 7.21
N GLU A 7 -9.66 3.10 6.95
CA GLU A 7 -10.51 3.80 7.93
C GLU A 7 -10.62 3.08 9.29
N SER A 8 -10.49 1.75 9.29
CA SER A 8 -10.49 0.89 10.49
C SER A 8 -9.09 0.60 11.04
N SER A 9 -8.03 1.10 10.37
CA SER A 9 -6.63 0.89 10.71
C SER A 9 -6.05 2.04 11.55
N PRO A 10 -5.04 1.79 12.41
CA PRO A 10 -4.21 2.84 13.00
C PRO A 10 -3.53 3.75 11.96
N LEU A 11 -3.28 3.24 10.74
CA LEU A 11 -2.63 3.96 9.64
C LEU A 11 -3.44 5.18 9.15
N ARG A 12 -4.75 5.25 9.43
CA ARG A 12 -5.59 6.40 9.06
C ARG A 12 -5.12 7.75 9.61
N HIS A 13 -4.24 7.72 10.61
CA HIS A 13 -3.71 8.91 11.28
C HIS A 13 -2.32 9.31 10.79
N THR A 14 -1.72 8.57 9.86
CA THR A 14 -0.33 8.79 9.46
C THR A 14 -0.17 9.39 8.08
N TYR A 15 -1.16 9.25 7.19
CA TYR A 15 -1.14 9.86 5.86
C TYR A 15 -2.55 10.13 5.32
N PRO A 16 -2.69 10.97 4.26
CA PRO A 16 -3.95 11.15 3.56
C PRO A 16 -4.38 9.88 2.79
N TYR A 17 -5.31 9.12 3.36
CA TYR A 17 -5.82 7.89 2.75
C TYR A 17 -7.12 8.11 1.97
N GLY A 18 -7.39 7.21 1.02
CA GLY A 18 -8.60 7.14 0.24
C GLY A 18 -9.65 6.24 0.90
N LYS A 19 -10.93 6.55 0.68
CA LYS A 19 -12.07 5.79 1.26
C LYS A 19 -12.02 4.28 1.00
N ASN A 20 -11.43 3.86 -0.12
CA ASN A 20 -11.38 2.46 -0.55
C ASN A 20 -9.96 1.88 -0.44
N ASP A 21 -9.07 2.54 0.28
CA ASP A 21 -7.73 2.01 0.53
C ASP A 21 -7.86 0.90 1.57
N LEU A 22 -7.17 -0.22 1.33
CA LEU A 22 -7.21 -1.40 2.19
C LEU A 22 -5.81 -1.65 2.78
N GLU A 23 -5.74 -2.06 4.03
CA GLU A 23 -4.55 -2.60 4.66
C GLU A 23 -4.55 -4.12 4.53
N LEU A 24 -3.46 -4.68 4.03
CA LEU A 24 -3.21 -6.12 3.98
C LEU A 24 -2.15 -6.48 5.03
N PRO A 25 -2.33 -7.54 5.84
CA PRO A 25 -1.29 -8.02 6.73
C PRO A 25 -0.05 -8.48 5.96
N PHE A 26 1.13 -8.21 6.51
CA PHE A 26 2.38 -8.73 5.98
C PHE A 26 2.38 -10.27 5.98
N GLY A 27 2.88 -10.86 4.90
CA GLY A 27 3.05 -12.30 4.71
C GLY A 27 4.14 -12.57 3.69
N THR A 28 4.20 -13.80 3.15
CA THR A 28 5.17 -14.10 2.07
C THR A 28 4.79 -13.41 0.76
N ALA A 29 5.77 -13.21 -0.12
CA ALA A 29 5.60 -12.51 -1.38
C ALA A 29 4.50 -13.16 -2.24
N LYS A 30 4.49 -14.50 -2.25
CA LYS A 30 3.49 -15.28 -2.99
C LYS A 30 2.08 -15.12 -2.40
N GLU A 31 1.94 -15.11 -1.09
CA GLU A 31 0.63 -14.92 -0.45
C GLU A 31 0.11 -13.51 -0.70
N MET A 32 0.95 -12.49 -0.52
CA MET A 32 0.59 -11.10 -0.76
C MET A 32 0.22 -10.87 -2.24
N GLN A 33 0.98 -11.43 -3.18
CA GLN A 33 0.69 -11.31 -4.61
C GLN A 33 -0.69 -11.88 -4.98
N LEU A 34 -1.01 -13.08 -4.47
CA LEU A 34 -2.32 -13.71 -4.71
C LEU A 34 -3.46 -12.88 -4.13
N GLU A 35 -3.29 -12.38 -2.90
CA GLU A 35 -4.33 -11.62 -2.22
C GLU A 35 -4.52 -10.23 -2.84
N VAL A 36 -3.44 -9.54 -3.24
CA VAL A 36 -3.49 -8.27 -3.98
C VAL A 36 -4.28 -8.43 -5.27
N ALA A 37 -4.00 -9.48 -6.04
CA ALA A 37 -4.73 -9.76 -7.27
C ALA A 37 -6.21 -10.06 -7.02
N GLU A 38 -6.53 -10.84 -5.98
CA GLU A 38 -7.90 -11.15 -5.59
C GLU A 38 -8.67 -9.90 -5.12
N ILE A 39 -8.04 -9.05 -4.31
CA ILE A 39 -8.64 -7.82 -3.82
C ILE A 39 -8.98 -6.89 -4.97
N PHE A 40 -8.05 -6.62 -5.90
CA PHE A 40 -8.34 -5.74 -7.04
C PHE A 40 -9.40 -6.31 -7.97
N ALA A 41 -9.46 -7.64 -8.14
CA ALA A 41 -10.52 -8.28 -8.92
C ALA A 41 -11.91 -8.14 -8.27
N ASN A 42 -11.99 -8.24 -6.94
CA ASN A 42 -13.26 -8.21 -6.20
C ASN A 42 -13.70 -6.79 -5.79
N HIS A 43 -12.76 -5.84 -5.71
CA HIS A 43 -12.98 -4.47 -5.28
C HIS A 43 -12.46 -3.48 -6.35
N PRO A 44 -13.19 -3.28 -7.46
CA PRO A 44 -12.72 -2.46 -8.58
C PRO A 44 -12.49 -0.98 -8.21
N ASP A 45 -13.13 -0.50 -7.13
CA ASP A 45 -12.94 0.86 -6.62
C ASP A 45 -11.75 0.99 -5.64
N CYS A 46 -11.07 -0.11 -5.32
CA CYS A 46 -9.87 -0.11 -4.48
C CYS A 46 -8.70 0.48 -5.28
N ARG A 47 -8.18 1.61 -4.80
CA ARG A 47 -7.07 2.31 -5.46
C ARG A 47 -5.71 1.87 -4.94
N ARG A 48 -5.63 1.52 -3.66
CA ARG A 48 -4.37 1.26 -2.96
C ARG A 48 -4.58 0.14 -1.95
N ILE A 49 -3.66 -0.82 -1.97
CA ILE A 49 -3.50 -1.83 -0.92
C ILE A 49 -2.18 -1.51 -0.21
N VAL A 50 -2.22 -1.39 1.10
CA VAL A 50 -1.07 -1.01 1.94
C VAL A 50 -0.67 -2.18 2.82
N VAL A 51 0.63 -2.50 2.81
CA VAL A 51 1.25 -3.40 3.79
C VAL A 51 2.22 -2.56 4.61
N ALA A 52 2.07 -2.58 5.93
CA ALA A 52 2.99 -1.91 6.83
C ALA A 52 3.98 -2.91 7.43
N VAL A 53 5.26 -2.58 7.37
CA VAL A 53 6.37 -3.36 7.94
C VAL A 53 7.18 -2.47 8.89
N GLU A 54 8.01 -3.05 9.77
CA GLU A 54 8.86 -2.25 10.67
C GLU A 54 9.84 -1.38 9.86
N GLU A 55 10.04 -0.13 10.29
CA GLU A 55 11.01 0.75 9.64
C GLU A 55 12.41 0.12 9.66
N GLY A 56 13.04 0.02 8.49
CA GLY A 56 14.38 -0.53 8.35
C GLY A 56 14.45 -2.06 8.29
N ASP A 57 13.33 -2.78 8.32
CA ASP A 57 13.28 -4.21 8.04
C ASP A 57 13.42 -4.47 6.53
N VAL A 58 14.68 -4.54 6.08
CA VAL A 58 15.04 -4.71 4.66
C VAL A 58 14.53 -6.02 4.09
N ASP A 59 14.45 -7.08 4.89
CA ASP A 59 13.96 -8.38 4.43
C ASP A 59 12.45 -8.32 4.18
N ALA A 60 11.68 -7.70 5.09
CA ALA A 60 10.25 -7.51 4.90
C ALA A 60 9.93 -6.57 3.73
N ILE A 61 10.70 -5.49 3.57
CA ILE A 61 10.60 -4.59 2.41
C ILE A 61 10.86 -5.37 1.11
N SER A 62 11.92 -6.18 1.06
CA SER A 62 12.24 -6.98 -0.12
C SER A 62 11.14 -8.00 -0.46
N GLU A 63 10.51 -8.60 0.55
CA GLU A 63 9.40 -9.53 0.37
C GLU A 63 8.16 -8.82 -0.22
N CYS A 64 7.88 -7.60 0.23
CA CYS A 64 6.83 -6.75 -0.35
C CYS A 64 7.14 -6.35 -1.79
N GLU A 65 8.38 -5.99 -2.11
CA GLU A 65 8.81 -5.66 -3.47
C GLU A 65 8.67 -6.87 -4.42
N GLN A 66 9.01 -8.06 -3.96
CA GLN A 66 8.82 -9.30 -4.72
C GLN A 66 7.35 -9.62 -4.98
N ALA A 67 6.44 -9.18 -4.11
CA ALA A 67 4.99 -9.27 -4.32
C ALA A 67 4.43 -8.19 -5.27
N GLY A 68 5.26 -7.23 -5.71
CA GLY A 68 4.85 -6.13 -6.57
C GLY A 68 4.40 -4.87 -5.82
N LEU A 69 4.63 -4.77 -4.51
CA LEU A 69 4.40 -3.55 -3.76
C LEU A 69 5.61 -2.63 -3.85
N ARG A 70 5.38 -1.32 -3.88
CA ARG A 70 6.45 -0.31 -3.87
C ARG A 70 6.54 0.36 -2.50
N TYR A 71 7.75 0.65 -2.03
CA TYR A 71 7.94 1.54 -0.89
C TYR A 71 7.41 2.94 -1.23
N VAL A 72 6.71 3.58 -0.29
CA VAL A 72 6.20 4.95 -0.47
C VAL A 72 6.77 5.90 0.57
N LEU A 73 6.59 5.61 1.86
CA LEU A 73 7.09 6.47 2.94
C LEU A 73 7.15 5.73 4.28
N ASP A 74 7.95 6.28 5.20
CA ASP A 74 7.96 5.90 6.61
C ASP A 74 6.98 6.75 7.42
N VAL A 75 6.27 6.11 8.34
CA VAL A 75 5.30 6.75 9.23
C VAL A 75 5.53 6.37 10.67
N GLN A 76 5.24 7.32 11.56
CA GLN A 76 5.15 7.04 12.98
C GLN A 76 3.68 6.93 13.41
N LEU A 77 3.32 5.81 14.03
CA LEU A 77 2.02 5.61 14.67
C LEU A 77 1.92 6.39 15.99
N ARG A 78 0.68 6.56 16.50
CA ARG A 78 0.44 7.24 17.78
C ARG A 78 1.03 6.53 18.99
N ASP A 79 1.26 5.21 18.90
CA ASP A 79 1.92 4.42 19.94
C ASP A 79 3.46 4.51 19.85
N GLY A 80 3.99 5.30 18.92
CA GLY A 80 5.42 5.55 18.74
C GLY A 80 6.13 4.49 17.88
N LYS A 81 5.40 3.57 17.25
CA LYS A 81 6.00 2.62 16.30
C LYS A 81 6.27 3.29 14.97
N ASP A 82 7.47 3.09 14.44
CA ASP A 82 7.84 3.52 13.11
C ASP A 82 7.69 2.37 12.12
N LEU A 83 7.01 2.65 10.99
CA LEU A 83 6.62 1.67 9.99
C LEU A 83 6.95 2.19 8.59
N SER A 84 7.44 1.31 7.72
CA SER A 84 7.52 1.56 6.28
C SER A 84 6.24 1.12 5.59
N LEU A 85 5.67 1.99 4.75
CA LEU A 85 4.46 1.70 3.99
C LEU A 85 4.80 1.20 2.59
N MET A 86 4.44 -0.04 2.33
CA MET A 86 4.52 -0.71 1.03
C MET A 86 3.14 -0.68 0.36
N VAL A 87 3.07 -0.28 -0.91
CA VAL A 87 1.79 -0.05 -1.59
C VAL A 87 1.72 -0.79 -2.91
N ALA A 88 0.61 -1.51 -3.14
CA ALA A 88 0.18 -1.93 -4.47
C ALA A 88 -0.93 -1.00 -4.97
N GLU A 89 -0.85 -0.63 -6.25
CA GLU A 89 -1.84 0.15 -6.98
C GLU A 89 -2.18 -0.61 -8.27
N PRO A 90 -3.44 -0.58 -8.73
CA PRO A 90 -3.79 -1.15 -10.02
C PRO A 90 -3.27 -0.24 -11.16
N ASP A 91 -3.02 -0.83 -12.33
CA ASP A 91 -2.37 -0.15 -13.47
C ASP A 91 -3.00 1.19 -13.85
N TRP A 92 -4.33 1.30 -13.77
CA TRP A 92 -5.03 2.53 -14.12
C TRP A 92 -4.76 3.69 -13.13
N VAL A 93 -4.36 3.42 -11.88
CA VAL A 93 -3.96 4.45 -10.91
C VAL A 93 -2.55 4.95 -11.21
N THR A 94 -1.65 4.04 -11.57
CA THR A 94 -0.26 4.39 -11.89
C THR A 94 -0.20 5.15 -13.22
N GLU A 95 -0.94 4.73 -14.25
CA GLU A 95 -1.02 5.43 -15.54
C GLU A 95 -1.54 6.88 -15.42
N MET A 96 -2.52 7.15 -14.56
CA MET A 96 -3.03 8.51 -14.33
C MET A 96 -2.03 9.42 -13.60
N SER A 97 -1.15 8.84 -12.78
CA SER A 97 -0.14 9.60 -12.03
C SER A 97 1.00 10.06 -12.95
N GLU A 98 1.40 9.23 -13.90
CA GLU A 98 2.42 9.58 -14.92
C GLU A 98 1.96 10.71 -15.85
N GLU A 99 0.66 10.84 -16.13
CA GLU A 99 0.11 11.90 -16.99
C GLU A 99 0.28 13.31 -16.38
N ILE A 100 0.27 13.43 -15.04
CA ILE A 100 0.43 14.71 -14.34
C ILE A 100 1.88 15.20 -14.38
N GLU A 101 2.88 14.32 -14.38
CA GLU A 101 4.30 14.74 -14.51
C GLU A 101 4.59 15.36 -15.89
N GLY A 102 3.73 15.13 -16.89
CA GLY A 102 3.77 15.76 -18.20
C GLY A 102 3.17 17.18 -18.27
N LEU A 103 2.49 17.65 -17.22
CA LEU A 103 1.93 19.01 -17.20
C LEU A 103 3.05 20.04 -16.97
N LYS A 104 3.54 20.61 -18.07
CA LYS A 104 4.27 21.89 -18.00
C LYS A 104 3.35 22.93 -17.36
N LEU A 105 3.70 23.38 -16.16
CA LEU A 105 3.19 24.61 -15.58
C LEU A 105 3.64 25.78 -16.48
N THR A 106 2.81 26.13 -17.47
CA THR A 106 2.96 27.32 -18.31
C THR A 106 2.22 28.50 -17.71
#